data_AF-A0A2E8WAT4-F1
#
_entry.id   AF-A0A2E8WAT4-F1
#
_cell.length_a   1.000
_cell.length_b   1.000
_cell.length_c   1.000
_cell.angle_alpha   90.00
_cell.angle_beta   90.00
_cell.angle_gamma   90.00
#
_symmetry.space_group_name_H-M   'P 1'
#
loop_
_entity.id
_entity.type
_entity.pdbx_description
1 polymer ?
#
loop_
_entity_poly.entity_id
_entity_poly.type
_entity_poly.pdbx_seq_one_letter_code
_entity_poly.pdbx_strand_id
1 'polypeptide(L)'
;MDGWFGTPALRPFGHRGPETRYQIDPRSSTPLLTRYTDQESGTLYCRDPRSTPALNRGPPSMADVERKPAGDLLPARSASTPTAAEEAALVEHLERYKTRGYTILRDIVSQSVVAELRDGLDKRMAAKMSNKIGELDGKEVTGKELAATGRTVGIGGPDDSRLIGYPGLLSAAPEIAELLIKPFLLNPLLLDLAERVMGPFVQGDGFYVVGTPPARYTGRPTDVATRQELIADATTNSGTHLPGWHRDAYNHHDRWRKNPGYADDLEDGQPYTPPLAAHVLCYLQDMDGPGGPLLAVPGSHRNAFGDRPNGEEDEKKVVVVDAKAGDVVFFHCDMLHSGSANRAQDAWRYMVTSFVVRAGLPHRDDFTEAPLVRTLIAEAEARSDRRVLRFFAADSVDGGPLRREEEQWRTAIDAERQLLTP
;
A
#
# COMPACT_ATOMS: atom_id res chain seq x y z
N MET A 1 -17.13 -56.53 -6.32
CA MET A 1 -16.91 -57.41 -7.48
C MET A 1 -16.48 -56.54 -8.64
N ASP A 2 -15.29 -55.93 -8.62
CA ASP A 2 -13.91 -56.47 -8.41
C ASP A 2 -13.36 -57.06 -9.73
N GLY A 3 -12.18 -56.65 -10.24
CA GLY A 3 -11.36 -55.52 -9.80
C GLY A 3 -9.99 -55.43 -10.50
N TRP A 4 -9.28 -54.35 -10.19
CA TRP A 4 -7.81 -54.23 -10.08
C TRP A 4 -6.86 -54.36 -11.31
N PHE A 5 -6.10 -53.26 -11.47
CA PHE A 5 -4.69 -53.14 -11.91
C PHE A 5 -4.32 -53.30 -13.40
N GLY A 6 -3.59 -52.29 -13.90
CA GLY A 6 -2.99 -52.23 -15.23
C GLY A 6 -2.34 -50.88 -15.51
N THR A 7 -1.07 -50.70 -15.16
CA THR A 7 -0.28 -49.47 -15.39
C THR A 7 0.25 -49.38 -16.82
N PRO A 8 0.08 -48.25 -17.52
CA PRO A 8 0.94 -47.80 -18.63
C PRO A 8 1.91 -46.71 -18.11
N ALA A 9 3.23 -46.82 -18.22
CA ALA A 9 4.08 -46.97 -19.41
C ALA A 9 4.34 -45.64 -20.16
N LEU A 10 5.58 -45.15 -20.08
CA LEU A 10 6.09 -43.92 -20.70
C LEU A 10 6.42 -44.09 -22.20
N ARG A 11 6.08 -43.06 -23.03
CA ARG A 11 6.75 -42.58 -24.29
C ARG A 11 5.73 -41.77 -25.15
N PRO A 12 6.16 -40.92 -26.12
CA PRO A 12 7.33 -40.02 -26.13
C PRO A 12 7.03 -38.59 -26.67
N PHE A 13 8.06 -37.73 -26.61
CA PHE A 13 8.21 -36.35 -27.14
C PHE A 13 7.35 -35.81 -28.30
N GLY A 14 6.96 -34.53 -28.15
CA GLY A 14 6.66 -33.55 -29.23
C GLY A 14 5.77 -32.41 -28.71
N HIS A 15 6.04 -31.11 -28.85
CA HIS A 15 7.12 -30.35 -29.51
C HIS A 15 7.80 -29.35 -28.54
N ARG A 16 9.02 -28.87 -28.88
CA ARG A 16 9.59 -27.65 -28.26
C ARG A 16 9.20 -26.41 -29.07
N GLY A 17 8.89 -25.31 -28.39
CA GLY A 17 9.03 -23.96 -28.95
C GLY A 17 10.52 -23.55 -29.05
N PRO A 18 10.85 -22.43 -29.71
CA PRO A 18 12.24 -22.01 -29.89
C PRO A 18 12.93 -21.64 -28.56
N GLU A 19 14.08 -22.26 -28.30
CA GLU A 19 14.98 -21.88 -27.19
C GLU A 19 15.65 -20.53 -27.48
N THR A 20 15.10 -19.42 -26.97
CA THR A 20 15.77 -18.11 -27.01
C THR A 20 16.92 -18.08 -25.99
N ARG A 21 18.07 -18.65 -26.36
CA ARG A 21 19.31 -18.57 -25.56
C ARG A 21 19.87 -17.15 -25.60
N TYR A 22 19.60 -16.36 -24.56
CA TYR A 22 20.29 -15.09 -24.35
C TYR A 22 21.74 -15.35 -23.93
N GLN A 23 22.66 -15.14 -24.88
CA GLN A 23 24.09 -15.16 -24.64
C GLN A 23 24.51 -13.77 -24.16
N ILE A 24 24.82 -13.62 -22.87
CA ILE A 24 25.25 -12.34 -22.29
C ILE A 24 26.71 -12.08 -22.74
N ASP A 25 26.94 -10.97 -23.44
CA ASP A 25 28.28 -10.47 -23.73
C ASP A 25 28.90 -9.89 -22.44
N PRO A 26 30.02 -10.43 -21.93
CA PRO A 26 30.64 -9.93 -20.69
C PRO A 26 31.29 -8.53 -20.80
N ARG A 27 31.14 -7.80 -21.91
CA ARG A 27 31.92 -6.58 -22.21
C ARG A 27 31.12 -5.34 -22.62
N SER A 28 29.78 -5.36 -22.64
CA SER A 28 28.99 -4.17 -23.00
C SER A 28 28.79 -3.24 -21.79
N SER A 29 29.43 -2.06 -21.81
CA SER A 29 29.43 -1.09 -20.71
C SER A 29 28.63 0.18 -21.02
N THR A 30 27.33 0.04 -21.26
CA THR A 30 26.42 1.17 -21.61
C THR A 30 25.05 1.01 -20.93
N PRO A 31 24.51 2.02 -20.22
CA PRO A 31 23.21 1.93 -19.55
C PRO A 31 22.03 2.04 -20.54
N LEU A 32 20.99 1.22 -20.36
CA LEU A 32 19.80 1.20 -21.21
C LEU A 32 18.60 1.91 -20.55
N LEU A 33 18.24 3.05 -21.13
CA LEU A 33 17.06 3.89 -20.91
C LEU A 33 16.75 4.53 -22.28
N THR A 34 15.53 4.67 -22.81
CA THR A 34 14.16 4.44 -22.30
C THR A 34 13.23 4.21 -23.50
N ARG A 35 12.03 3.63 -23.32
CA ARG A 35 10.74 4.03 -23.97
C ARG A 35 9.58 3.14 -23.51
N TYR A 36 8.38 3.74 -23.42
CA TYR A 36 7.09 3.10 -23.19
C TYR A 36 6.06 3.76 -24.12
N THR A 37 4.99 3.04 -24.46
CA THR A 37 3.72 3.60 -24.96
C THR A 37 2.60 2.62 -24.62
N ASP A 38 1.51 3.14 -24.05
CA ASP A 38 0.23 2.45 -24.00
C ASP A 38 -0.64 2.88 -25.20
N GLN A 39 -1.49 1.99 -25.68
CA GLN A 39 -2.68 2.32 -26.47
C GLN A 39 -3.93 1.49 -26.09
N GLU A 40 -3.80 0.39 -25.33
CA GLU A 40 -4.93 -0.48 -24.91
C GLU A 40 -4.57 -1.52 -23.81
N SER A 41 -3.39 -1.46 -23.17
CA SER A 41 -2.94 -2.34 -22.05
C SER A 41 -1.53 -2.05 -21.47
N GLY A 42 -0.70 -1.28 -22.17
CA GLY A 42 0.76 -1.18 -21.99
C GLY A 42 1.26 -0.12 -20.99
N THR A 43 0.99 -0.29 -19.70
CA THR A 43 1.57 0.56 -18.64
C THR A 43 3.09 0.34 -18.48
N LEU A 44 3.92 1.20 -19.10
CA LEU A 44 5.45 1.28 -18.96
C LEU A 44 5.47 2.80 -18.50
N TYR A 45 6.05 3.13 -17.32
CA TYR A 45 6.89 4.32 -17.08
C TYR A 45 7.76 4.19 -15.82
N CYS A 46 9.02 4.56 -15.96
CA CYS A 46 9.93 5.07 -14.92
C CYS A 46 10.83 6.12 -15.62
N ARG A 47 11.22 7.21 -14.93
CA ARG A 47 11.82 8.40 -15.56
C ARG A 47 13.26 8.62 -15.06
N ASP A 48 14.19 8.97 -15.96
CA ASP A 48 15.59 9.24 -15.59
C ASP A 48 15.69 10.56 -14.77
N PRO A 49 16.23 10.53 -13.53
CA PRO A 49 16.35 11.69 -12.66
C PRO A 49 17.30 12.78 -13.17
N ARG A 50 18.08 12.53 -14.24
CA ARG A 50 19.03 13.50 -14.82
C ARG A 50 18.45 14.32 -15.98
N SER A 51 17.14 14.23 -16.20
CA SER A 51 16.44 14.92 -17.31
C SER A 51 15.85 16.28 -16.92
N THR A 52 16.69 17.23 -16.51
CA THR A 52 16.31 18.65 -16.34
C THR A 52 16.36 19.40 -17.67
N PRO A 53 15.22 19.82 -18.26
CA PRO A 53 15.24 20.83 -19.32
C PRO A 53 15.44 22.21 -18.69
N ALA A 54 16.49 22.93 -19.10
CA ALA A 54 16.73 24.30 -18.69
C ALA A 54 15.69 25.26 -19.31
N LEU A 55 14.50 25.31 -18.72
CA LEU A 55 13.40 26.14 -19.17
C LEU A 55 13.55 27.58 -18.68
N ASN A 56 14.14 28.43 -19.53
CA ASN A 56 14.00 29.88 -19.42
C ASN A 56 12.51 30.26 -19.39
N ARG A 57 12.04 30.66 -18.21
CA ARG A 57 10.78 31.39 -18.01
C ARG A 57 11.07 32.57 -17.09
N GLY A 58 10.48 33.73 -17.41
CA GLY A 58 10.60 34.91 -16.56
C GLY A 58 10.00 34.68 -15.17
N PRO A 59 10.37 35.51 -14.17
CA PRO A 59 9.92 35.31 -12.80
C PRO A 59 8.39 35.32 -12.71
N PRO A 60 7.76 34.29 -12.12
CA PRO A 60 6.34 34.36 -11.79
C PRO A 60 6.12 35.46 -10.74
N SER A 61 5.05 36.24 -10.90
CA SER A 61 4.72 37.32 -9.97
C SER A 61 4.41 36.76 -8.58
N MET A 62 5.10 37.26 -7.56
CA MET A 62 4.85 36.90 -6.17
C MET A 62 3.43 37.31 -5.76
N ALA A 63 2.66 36.33 -5.29
CA ALA A 63 1.47 36.52 -4.49
C ALA A 63 1.75 35.84 -3.15
N ASP A 64 2.28 36.63 -2.21
CA ASP A 64 2.92 36.10 -1.01
C ASP A 64 1.91 35.50 -0.03
N VAL A 65 1.94 34.18 0.10
CA VAL A 65 1.56 33.51 1.34
C VAL A 65 2.86 33.33 2.13
N GLU A 66 2.95 33.98 3.31
CA GLU A 66 4.11 33.85 4.21
C GLU A 66 4.23 32.44 4.80
N ARG A 67 4.70 31.49 3.98
CA ARG A 67 5.13 30.17 4.46
C ARG A 67 6.43 30.35 5.24
N LYS A 68 6.38 30.00 6.53
CA LYS A 68 7.54 29.99 7.43
C LYS A 68 8.71 29.21 6.80
N PRO A 69 9.98 29.61 7.05
CA PRO A 69 11.13 28.91 6.49
C PRO A 69 11.14 27.44 6.92
N ALA A 70 11.50 26.55 5.98
CA ALA A 70 11.65 25.13 6.26
C ALA A 70 12.88 24.87 7.15
N GLY A 71 12.69 24.09 8.20
CA GLY A 71 13.71 23.78 9.21
C GLY A 71 13.11 23.06 10.43
N ASP A 72 11.99 22.36 10.23
CA ASP A 72 11.15 21.78 11.30
C ASP A 72 10.13 20.76 10.73
N LEU A 73 10.17 20.48 9.41
CA LEU A 73 9.17 19.67 8.72
C LEU A 73 9.42 18.16 8.88
N LEU A 74 10.67 17.73 9.06
CA LEU A 74 11.01 16.32 9.28
C LEU A 74 11.17 16.01 10.78
N PRO A 75 10.73 14.83 11.24
CA PRO A 75 10.83 14.44 12.65
C PRO A 75 12.30 14.43 13.14
N ALA A 76 12.51 14.63 14.45
CA ALA A 76 13.86 14.75 15.03
C ALA A 76 14.69 13.45 15.05
N ARG A 77 14.12 12.30 14.65
CA ARG A 77 14.75 10.97 14.61
C ARG A 77 15.72 10.80 13.41
N SER A 78 16.65 11.72 13.25
CA SER A 78 17.80 11.60 12.33
C SER A 78 19.13 11.30 13.03
N ALA A 79 19.14 11.11 14.36
CA ALA A 79 20.34 10.76 15.14
C ALA A 79 20.10 9.99 16.45
N SER A 80 18.87 9.92 16.98
CA SER A 80 18.59 9.24 18.26
C SER A 80 18.42 7.73 18.09
N THR A 81 19.33 6.97 18.69
CA THR A 81 19.16 5.53 18.93
C THR A 81 17.85 5.27 19.69
N PRO A 82 17.02 4.29 19.31
CA PRO A 82 15.85 3.90 20.08
C PRO A 82 16.21 3.57 21.53
N THR A 83 15.36 3.98 22.46
CA THR A 83 15.45 3.52 23.86
C THR A 83 15.15 2.01 23.93
N ALA A 84 15.61 1.34 24.98
CA ALA A 84 15.33 -0.08 25.19
C ALA A 84 13.83 -0.40 25.29
N ALA A 85 12.98 0.57 25.64
CA ALA A 85 11.53 0.44 25.65
C ALA A 85 10.94 0.51 24.22
N GLU A 86 11.44 1.42 23.38
CA GLU A 86 11.04 1.51 21.96
C GLU A 86 11.48 0.27 21.18
N GLU A 87 12.70 -0.25 21.41
CA GLU A 87 13.17 -1.49 20.79
C GLU A 87 12.35 -2.72 21.27
N ALA A 88 12.01 -2.80 22.56
CA ALA A 88 11.16 -3.88 23.07
C ALA A 88 9.74 -3.85 22.45
N ALA A 89 9.15 -2.66 22.29
CA ALA A 89 7.88 -2.49 21.59
C ALA A 89 7.99 -2.86 20.10
N LEU A 90 9.07 -2.44 19.42
CA LEU A 90 9.37 -2.78 18.03
C LEU A 90 9.48 -4.30 17.83
N VAL A 91 10.14 -5.02 18.75
CA VAL A 91 10.22 -6.49 18.73
C VAL A 91 8.83 -7.12 18.92
N GLU A 92 7.99 -6.62 19.83
CA GLU A 92 6.62 -7.13 20.01
C GLU A 92 5.75 -6.87 18.76
N HIS A 93 5.93 -5.73 18.09
CA HIS A 93 5.28 -5.43 16.81
C HIS A 93 5.78 -6.33 15.66
N LEU A 94 7.08 -6.61 15.61
CA LEU A 94 7.70 -7.51 14.62
C LEU A 94 7.21 -8.95 14.78
N GLU A 95 7.16 -9.48 16.00
CA GLU A 95 6.69 -10.86 16.23
C GLU A 95 5.17 -10.99 16.00
N ARG A 96 4.37 -9.97 16.33
CA ARG A 96 2.96 -9.91 15.92
C ARG A 96 2.82 -9.92 14.40
N TYR A 97 3.61 -9.12 13.69
CA TYR A 97 3.62 -9.10 12.22
C TYR A 97 4.02 -10.46 11.62
N LYS A 98 5.14 -11.06 12.03
CA LYS A 98 5.59 -12.39 11.53
C LYS A 98 4.56 -13.49 11.79
N THR A 99 3.97 -13.53 12.99
CA THR A 99 3.05 -14.62 13.36
C THR A 99 1.66 -14.42 12.75
N ARG A 100 1.11 -13.21 12.82
CA ARG A 100 -0.29 -12.90 12.44
C ARG A 100 -0.42 -12.32 11.04
N GLY A 101 0.64 -11.83 10.42
CA GLY A 101 0.61 -11.05 9.17
C GLY A 101 0.27 -9.57 9.38
N TYR A 102 0.04 -9.14 10.64
CA TYR A 102 -0.22 -7.75 10.98
C TYR A 102 0.14 -7.41 12.42
N THR A 103 0.32 -6.11 12.66
CA THR A 103 0.27 -5.50 13.99
C THR A 103 -0.62 -4.25 13.94
N ILE A 104 -1.11 -3.81 15.10
CA ILE A 104 -1.71 -2.50 15.29
C ILE A 104 -0.71 -1.65 16.06
N LEU A 105 -0.45 -0.44 15.58
CA LEU A 105 0.29 0.60 16.28
C LEU A 105 -0.74 1.60 16.82
N ARG A 106 -0.78 1.79 18.14
CA ARG A 106 -1.79 2.61 18.80
C ARG A 106 -1.42 4.10 18.81
N ASP A 107 -2.42 4.98 18.72
CA ASP A 107 -2.30 6.44 18.87
C ASP A 107 -1.23 7.11 17.97
N ILE A 108 -0.97 6.55 16.78
CA ILE A 108 0.05 7.04 15.83
C ILE A 108 -0.31 8.42 15.26
N VAL A 109 -1.59 8.65 14.97
CA VAL A 109 -2.12 9.97 14.60
C VAL A 109 -2.94 10.49 15.77
N SER A 110 -2.52 11.60 16.37
CA SER A 110 -3.17 12.12 17.59
C SER A 110 -4.61 12.57 17.34
N GLN A 111 -5.46 12.46 18.37
CA GLN A 111 -6.90 12.76 18.26
C GLN A 111 -7.21 14.18 17.75
N SER A 112 -6.34 15.16 17.97
CA SER A 112 -6.47 16.51 17.39
C SER A 112 -6.25 16.52 15.88
N VAL A 113 -5.23 15.80 15.38
CA VAL A 113 -4.96 15.66 13.95
C VAL A 113 -6.04 14.80 13.28
N VAL A 114 -6.55 13.77 13.96
CA VAL A 114 -7.72 13.00 13.49
C VAL A 114 -8.94 13.91 13.33
N ALA A 115 -9.25 14.77 14.30
CA ALA A 115 -10.39 15.68 14.22
C ALA A 115 -10.25 16.70 13.07
N GLU A 116 -9.05 17.28 12.89
CA GLU A 116 -8.76 18.21 11.79
C GLU A 116 -8.84 17.53 10.41
N LEU A 117 -8.28 16.31 10.29
CA LEU A 117 -8.43 15.48 9.09
C LEU A 117 -9.90 15.18 8.79
N ARG A 118 -10.70 14.79 9.79
CA ARG A 118 -12.13 14.49 9.60
C ARG A 118 -12.88 15.70 9.04
N ASP A 119 -12.70 16.88 9.61
CA ASP A 119 -13.35 18.12 9.17
C ASP A 119 -12.99 18.48 7.71
N GLY A 120 -11.69 18.42 7.35
CA GLY A 120 -11.24 18.63 5.98
C GLY A 120 -11.76 17.59 4.98
N LEU A 121 -11.80 16.31 5.40
CA LEU A 121 -12.29 15.20 4.59
C LEU A 121 -13.81 15.25 4.38
N ASP A 122 -14.60 15.53 5.41
CA ASP A 122 -16.05 15.66 5.31
C ASP A 122 -16.45 16.86 4.44
N LYS A 123 -15.69 17.97 4.48
CA LYS A 123 -15.85 19.11 3.53
C LYS A 123 -15.57 18.70 2.08
N ARG A 124 -14.45 18.03 1.81
CA ARG A 124 -14.10 17.53 0.46
C ARG A 124 -15.11 16.51 -0.05
N MET A 125 -15.55 15.59 0.80
CA MET A 125 -16.52 14.56 0.44
C MET A 125 -17.89 15.16 0.13
N ALA A 126 -18.35 16.14 0.93
CA ALA A 126 -19.59 16.88 0.66
C ALA A 126 -19.54 17.60 -0.70
N ALA A 127 -18.42 18.22 -1.06
CA ALA A 127 -18.24 18.81 -2.39
C ALA A 127 -18.27 17.76 -3.51
N LYS A 128 -17.63 16.60 -3.33
CA LYS A 128 -17.65 15.50 -4.31
C LYS A 128 -19.03 14.87 -4.53
N MET A 129 -19.98 14.97 -3.59
CA MET A 129 -21.31 14.34 -3.73
C MET A 129 -22.14 14.87 -4.93
N SER A 130 -22.03 16.16 -5.24
CA SER A 130 -22.76 16.79 -6.35
C SER A 130 -21.99 16.78 -7.68
N ASN A 131 -20.68 16.54 -7.63
CA ASN A 131 -19.83 16.51 -8.81
C ASN A 131 -19.90 15.13 -9.49
N LYS A 132 -19.74 15.10 -10.81
CA LYS A 132 -19.36 13.87 -11.53
C LYS A 132 -17.93 13.50 -11.13
N ILE A 133 -17.71 12.26 -10.70
CA ILE A 133 -16.40 11.80 -10.18
C ILE A 133 -16.03 10.37 -10.59
N GLY A 134 -16.75 9.79 -11.56
CA GLY A 134 -16.53 8.40 -11.98
C GLY A 134 -17.59 7.91 -12.93
N GLU A 135 -17.57 6.60 -13.19
CA GLU A 135 -18.39 5.95 -14.21
C GLU A 135 -19.05 4.67 -13.67
N LEU A 136 -20.29 4.43 -14.09
CA LEU A 136 -21.02 3.17 -13.96
C LEU A 136 -21.60 2.80 -15.33
N ASP A 137 -21.37 1.56 -15.79
CA ASP A 137 -21.92 0.98 -17.02
C ASP A 137 -21.81 1.90 -18.26
N GLY A 138 -20.63 2.51 -18.46
CA GLY A 138 -20.34 3.40 -19.59
C GLY A 138 -20.89 4.83 -19.45
N LYS A 139 -21.37 5.24 -18.27
CA LYS A 139 -22.00 6.54 -18.02
C LYS A 139 -21.34 7.26 -16.85
N GLU A 140 -21.07 8.56 -17.01
CA GLU A 140 -20.64 9.42 -15.90
C GLU A 140 -21.69 9.45 -14.79
N VAL A 141 -21.25 9.38 -13.54
CA VAL A 141 -22.12 9.44 -12.35
C VAL A 141 -21.59 10.42 -11.31
N THR A 142 -22.52 10.98 -10.53
CA THR A 142 -22.20 11.85 -9.39
C THR A 142 -21.61 11.06 -8.23
N GLY A 143 -20.90 11.74 -7.32
CA GLY A 143 -20.41 11.11 -6.09
C GLY A 143 -21.52 10.52 -5.23
N LYS A 144 -22.72 11.09 -5.25
CA LYS A 144 -23.91 10.54 -4.58
C LYS A 144 -24.40 9.24 -5.22
N GLU A 145 -24.44 9.15 -6.54
CA GLU A 145 -24.85 7.94 -7.27
C GLU A 145 -23.82 6.82 -7.11
N LEU A 146 -22.52 7.16 -7.16
CA LEU A 146 -21.44 6.22 -6.87
C LEU A 146 -21.52 5.72 -5.41
N ALA A 147 -21.72 6.61 -4.45
CA ALA A 147 -21.91 6.27 -3.03
C ALA A 147 -23.13 5.35 -2.80
N ALA A 148 -24.21 5.51 -3.56
CA ALA A 148 -25.40 4.67 -3.44
C ALA A 148 -25.15 3.20 -3.81
N THR A 149 -24.15 2.91 -4.66
CA THR A 149 -23.72 1.52 -4.94
C THR A 149 -22.95 0.86 -3.79
N GLY A 150 -22.55 1.63 -2.77
CA GLY A 150 -21.65 1.17 -1.70
C GLY A 150 -20.16 1.27 -2.03
N ARG A 151 -19.79 1.63 -3.28
CA ARG A 151 -18.40 1.82 -3.70
C ARG A 151 -17.72 2.93 -2.88
N THR A 152 -16.43 2.76 -2.63
CA THR A 152 -15.60 3.78 -1.99
C THR A 152 -15.43 5.00 -2.90
N VAL A 153 -15.35 6.18 -2.29
CA VAL A 153 -15.11 7.45 -2.99
C VAL A 153 -13.71 7.95 -2.62
N GLY A 154 -12.89 8.23 -3.64
CA GLY A 154 -11.54 8.78 -3.47
C GLY A 154 -11.55 10.27 -3.16
N ILE A 155 -10.66 10.69 -2.26
CA ILE A 155 -10.43 12.11 -1.89
C ILE A 155 -9.57 12.87 -2.92
N GLY A 156 -9.13 12.16 -3.98
CA GLY A 156 -8.28 12.65 -5.06
C GLY A 156 -8.89 13.76 -5.93
N GLY A 157 -8.34 13.95 -7.12
CA GLY A 157 -8.63 15.07 -8.01
C GLY A 157 -10.05 15.09 -8.61
N PRO A 158 -10.33 16.06 -9.50
CA PRO A 158 -11.50 16.01 -10.38
C PRO A 158 -11.34 14.95 -11.48
N ASP A 159 -10.11 14.76 -11.97
CA ASP A 159 -9.75 13.82 -13.05
C ASP A 159 -9.23 12.47 -12.49
N ASP A 160 -9.81 12.00 -11.37
CA ASP A 160 -9.37 10.77 -10.70
C ASP A 160 -9.37 9.57 -11.66
N SER A 161 -8.20 8.94 -11.82
CA SER A 161 -7.99 7.92 -12.84
C SER A 161 -8.85 6.66 -12.61
N ARG A 162 -9.09 5.86 -13.67
CA ARG A 162 -9.79 4.55 -13.60
C ARG A 162 -9.11 3.50 -12.72
N LEU A 163 -7.96 3.83 -12.12
CA LEU A 163 -7.17 3.02 -11.20
C LEU A 163 -6.93 3.81 -9.90
N ILE A 164 -6.70 3.09 -8.80
CA ILE A 164 -6.69 3.67 -7.45
C ILE A 164 -5.56 4.70 -7.28
N GLY A 165 -5.94 5.93 -6.96
CA GLY A 165 -5.07 6.91 -6.30
C GLY A 165 -4.25 7.83 -7.20
N TYR A 166 -4.72 8.17 -8.41
CA TYR A 166 -4.06 9.17 -9.25
C TYR A 166 -4.96 10.34 -9.69
N PRO A 167 -4.55 11.61 -9.49
CA PRO A 167 -3.34 12.04 -8.79
C PRO A 167 -3.40 11.79 -7.27
N GLY A 168 -2.27 11.35 -6.68
CA GLY A 168 -2.15 11.01 -5.26
C GLY A 168 -2.45 12.18 -4.31
N LEU A 169 -2.64 11.89 -3.01
CA LEU A 169 -3.14 12.87 -2.03
C LEU A 169 -2.25 14.12 -1.93
N LEU A 170 -0.94 13.95 -2.11
CA LEU A 170 0.07 15.01 -2.10
C LEU A 170 -0.15 16.10 -3.16
N SER A 171 -0.87 15.78 -4.24
CA SER A 171 -1.23 16.69 -5.33
C SER A 171 -2.70 17.11 -5.28
N ALA A 172 -3.61 16.15 -5.04
CA ALA A 172 -5.05 16.41 -5.03
C ALA A 172 -5.57 17.12 -3.77
N ALA A 173 -4.94 16.86 -2.62
CA ALA A 173 -5.37 17.32 -1.31
C ALA A 173 -4.15 17.67 -0.41
N PRO A 174 -3.30 18.61 -0.83
CA PRO A 174 -2.06 18.93 -0.10
C PRO A 174 -2.33 19.35 1.35
N GLU A 175 -3.44 20.02 1.65
CA GLU A 175 -3.81 20.41 3.02
C GLU A 175 -4.18 19.21 3.91
N ILE A 176 -4.69 18.12 3.32
CA ILE A 176 -4.93 16.85 4.02
C ILE A 176 -3.62 16.06 4.15
N ALA A 177 -2.75 16.14 3.13
CA ALA A 177 -1.45 15.47 3.13
C ALA A 177 -0.45 16.09 4.12
N GLU A 178 -0.41 17.43 4.25
CA GLU A 178 0.45 18.16 5.20
C GLU A 178 0.23 17.69 6.65
N LEU A 179 -1.02 17.39 7.03
CA LEU A 179 -1.40 16.86 8.35
C LEU A 179 -0.91 15.43 8.61
N LEU A 180 -0.65 14.63 7.57
CA LEU A 180 -0.33 13.20 7.68
C LEU A 180 1.15 12.87 7.45
N ILE A 181 1.92 13.73 6.79
CA ILE A 181 3.32 13.44 6.45
C ILE A 181 4.17 13.12 7.70
N LYS A 182 4.09 13.92 8.77
CA LYS A 182 4.87 13.65 10.00
C LYS A 182 4.30 12.52 10.87
N PRO A 183 3.02 12.53 11.27
CA PRO A 183 2.51 11.54 12.22
C PRO A 183 2.28 10.16 11.60
N PHE A 184 2.10 10.06 10.28
CA PHE A 184 1.79 8.81 9.58
C PHE A 184 2.91 8.36 8.64
N LEU A 185 3.22 9.10 7.57
CA LEU A 185 4.18 8.62 6.54
C LEU A 185 5.62 8.52 7.05
N LEU A 186 6.11 9.56 7.74
CA LEU A 186 7.47 9.65 8.26
C LEU A 186 7.56 9.26 9.75
N ASN A 187 6.54 8.55 10.28
CA ASN A 187 6.53 8.17 11.68
C ASN A 187 7.71 7.24 12.00
N PRO A 188 8.57 7.57 12.98
CA PRO A 188 9.77 6.79 13.25
C PRO A 188 9.50 5.31 13.56
N LEU A 189 8.44 4.98 14.30
CA LEU A 189 8.11 3.59 14.63
C LEU A 189 7.61 2.80 13.41
N LEU A 190 6.87 3.44 12.49
CA LEU A 190 6.46 2.82 11.23
C LEU A 190 7.65 2.55 10.31
N LEU A 191 8.59 3.50 10.21
CA LEU A 191 9.79 3.33 9.39
C LEU A 191 10.78 2.33 10.00
N ASP A 192 10.93 2.31 11.33
CA ASP A 192 11.72 1.28 12.02
C ASP A 192 11.11 -0.12 11.80
N LEU A 193 9.79 -0.28 11.95
CA LEU A 193 9.10 -1.55 11.68
C LEU A 193 9.21 -1.97 10.21
N ALA A 194 9.02 -1.03 9.28
CA ALA A 194 9.17 -1.31 7.86
C ALA A 194 10.60 -1.73 7.51
N GLU A 195 11.63 -1.06 8.04
CA GLU A 195 13.03 -1.47 7.82
C GLU A 195 13.40 -2.78 8.52
N ARG A 196 12.74 -3.12 9.65
CA ARG A 196 12.95 -4.39 10.36
C ARG A 196 12.25 -5.59 9.69
N VAL A 197 11.18 -5.34 8.95
CA VAL A 197 10.40 -6.33 8.19
C VAL A 197 10.91 -6.49 6.75
N MET A 198 11.24 -5.38 6.08
CA MET A 198 11.55 -5.32 4.64
C MET A 198 12.99 -4.82 4.37
N GLY A 199 13.91 -4.98 5.33
CA GLY A 199 15.31 -4.57 5.18
C GLY A 199 15.54 -3.06 5.22
N PRO A 200 16.80 -2.59 5.35
CA PRO A 200 17.13 -1.19 5.67
C PRO A 200 16.79 -0.17 4.57
N PHE A 201 16.29 -0.61 3.42
CA PHE A 201 15.99 0.24 2.26
C PHE A 201 14.52 0.10 1.87
N VAL A 202 13.68 0.92 2.51
CA VAL A 202 12.26 1.07 2.19
C VAL A 202 11.99 2.44 1.54
N GLN A 203 10.93 2.50 0.74
CA GLN A 203 10.38 3.70 0.10
C GLN A 203 8.84 3.74 0.24
N GLY A 204 8.22 4.89 0.00
CA GLY A 204 6.77 4.94 -0.24
C GLY A 204 6.42 4.42 -1.64
N ASP A 205 5.29 3.73 -1.79
CA ASP A 205 4.69 3.42 -3.09
C ASP A 205 3.60 4.42 -3.46
N GLY A 206 2.61 4.63 -2.60
CA GLY A 206 1.55 5.62 -2.86
C GLY A 206 0.75 5.95 -1.62
N PHE A 207 0.03 7.06 -1.64
CA PHE A 207 -0.64 7.62 -0.48
C PHE A 207 -1.96 8.31 -0.86
N TYR A 208 -3.06 7.75 -0.35
CA TYR A 208 -4.43 8.18 -0.70
C TYR A 208 -5.39 8.01 0.48
N VAL A 209 -6.55 8.68 0.39
CA VAL A 209 -7.65 8.54 1.34
C VAL A 209 -8.92 8.17 0.59
N VAL A 210 -9.65 7.19 1.12
CA VAL A 210 -10.96 6.78 0.63
C VAL A 210 -12.01 6.89 1.72
N GLY A 211 -13.21 7.36 1.36
CA GLY A 211 -14.40 7.26 2.19
C GLY A 211 -15.26 6.08 1.78
N THR A 212 -15.73 5.28 2.73
CA THR A 212 -16.77 4.26 2.52
C THR A 212 -18.13 4.85 2.91
N PRO A 213 -19.14 4.83 2.02
CA PRO A 213 -20.36 5.61 2.19
C PRO A 213 -21.20 5.16 3.40
N PRO A 214 -21.77 6.11 4.17
CA PRO A 214 -22.70 5.80 5.25
C PRO A 214 -24.02 5.19 4.78
N ALA A 215 -24.75 4.55 5.71
CA ALA A 215 -25.98 3.81 5.47
C ALA A 215 -27.07 4.64 4.76
N ARG A 216 -27.15 5.96 5.00
CA ARG A 216 -28.09 6.87 4.31
C ARG A 216 -27.96 6.92 2.79
N TYR A 217 -26.83 6.50 2.21
CA TYR A 217 -26.69 6.36 0.75
C TYR A 217 -26.92 4.91 0.29
N THR A 218 -26.49 3.93 1.08
CA THR A 218 -26.44 2.51 0.67
C THR A 218 -27.68 1.70 1.03
N GLY A 219 -28.56 2.22 1.90
CA GLY A 219 -29.73 1.52 2.41
C GLY A 219 -29.42 0.34 3.35
N ARG A 220 -28.16 0.22 3.80
CA ARG A 220 -27.72 -0.84 4.72
C ARG A 220 -28.27 -0.64 6.15
N PRO A 221 -28.35 -1.70 6.98
CA PRO A 221 -28.65 -1.59 8.41
C PRO A 221 -27.71 -0.62 9.14
N THR A 222 -28.18 -0.06 10.26
CA THR A 222 -27.48 0.98 11.04
C THR A 222 -26.89 0.50 12.37
N ASP A 223 -26.95 -0.80 12.62
CA ASP A 223 -26.49 -1.49 13.81
C ASP A 223 -25.00 -1.89 13.73
N VAL A 224 -24.45 -2.37 14.85
CA VAL A 224 -23.11 -2.97 14.89
C VAL A 224 -23.23 -4.40 14.35
N ALA A 225 -22.76 -4.61 13.13
CA ALA A 225 -22.80 -5.92 12.46
C ALA A 225 -22.10 -7.01 13.27
N THR A 226 -22.73 -8.18 13.36
CA THR A 226 -22.06 -9.37 13.90
C THR A 226 -20.92 -9.83 13.00
N ARG A 227 -19.95 -10.54 13.57
CA ARG A 227 -18.81 -11.13 12.85
C ARG A 227 -19.24 -12.00 11.66
N GLN A 228 -20.34 -12.75 11.79
CA GLN A 228 -20.88 -13.58 10.72
C GLN A 228 -21.47 -12.75 9.57
N GLU A 229 -22.18 -11.66 9.87
CA GLU A 229 -22.66 -10.74 8.82
C GLU A 229 -21.50 -10.05 8.09
N LEU A 230 -20.46 -9.63 8.83
CA LEU A 230 -19.26 -9.02 8.24
C LEU A 230 -18.55 -9.98 7.27
N ILE A 231 -18.43 -11.26 7.66
CA ILE A 231 -17.88 -12.34 6.81
C ILE A 231 -18.76 -12.59 5.59
N ALA A 232 -20.10 -12.61 5.76
CA ALA A 232 -21.03 -12.78 4.65
C ALA A 232 -20.95 -11.62 3.65
N ASP A 233 -20.95 -10.36 4.12
CA ASP A 233 -20.76 -9.16 3.30
C ASP A 233 -19.46 -9.25 2.47
N ALA A 234 -18.31 -9.47 3.14
CA ALA A 234 -17.00 -9.60 2.50
C ALA A 234 -16.93 -10.75 1.48
N THR A 235 -17.69 -11.83 1.70
CA THR A 235 -17.78 -12.98 0.81
C THR A 235 -18.68 -12.69 -0.40
N THR A 236 -19.82 -12.02 -0.22
CA THR A 236 -20.68 -11.62 -1.34
C THR A 236 -20.07 -10.53 -2.22
N ASN A 237 -19.13 -9.74 -1.69
CA ASN A 237 -18.43 -8.70 -2.44
C ASN A 237 -17.35 -9.25 -3.38
N SER A 238 -17.00 -10.55 -3.34
CA SER A 238 -15.94 -11.11 -4.20
C SER A 238 -16.31 -11.00 -5.69
N GLY A 239 -15.45 -10.37 -6.49
CA GLY A 239 -15.72 -10.09 -7.92
C GLY A 239 -16.61 -8.85 -8.18
N THR A 240 -16.94 -8.07 -7.15
CA THR A 240 -17.62 -6.78 -7.28
C THR A 240 -16.63 -5.61 -7.18
N HIS A 241 -17.11 -4.37 -7.37
CA HIS A 241 -16.34 -3.16 -7.08
C HIS A 241 -16.38 -2.74 -5.58
N LEU A 242 -16.87 -3.61 -4.70
CA LEU A 242 -16.93 -3.39 -3.25
C LEU A 242 -15.76 -4.11 -2.54
N PRO A 243 -15.37 -3.69 -1.32
CA PRO A 243 -14.36 -4.40 -0.53
C PRO A 243 -14.79 -5.84 -0.24
N GLY A 244 -14.12 -6.80 -0.87
CA GLY A 244 -14.24 -8.24 -0.59
C GLY A 244 -12.89 -8.84 -0.19
N TRP A 245 -12.86 -10.15 0.00
CA TRP A 245 -11.63 -10.89 0.32
C TRP A 245 -10.55 -10.74 -0.75
N HIS A 246 -9.35 -10.32 -0.35
CA HIS A 246 -8.19 -10.19 -1.23
C HIS A 246 -6.85 -10.19 -0.48
N ARG A 247 -5.77 -10.17 -1.26
CA ARG A 247 -4.38 -9.93 -0.85
C ARG A 247 -3.84 -8.80 -1.73
N ASP A 248 -3.20 -7.79 -1.16
CA ASP A 248 -2.73 -6.60 -1.91
C ASP A 248 -1.71 -6.96 -3.00
N ALA A 249 -0.84 -7.94 -2.74
CA ALA A 249 0.15 -8.43 -3.70
C ALA A 249 -0.45 -8.98 -5.01
N TYR A 250 -1.73 -9.36 -4.98
CA TYR A 250 -2.51 -9.87 -6.11
C TYR A 250 -3.45 -8.79 -6.66
N ASN A 251 -4.15 -8.08 -5.77
CA ASN A 251 -5.19 -7.10 -6.14
C ASN A 251 -4.62 -5.81 -6.76
N HIS A 252 -3.34 -5.49 -6.51
CA HIS A 252 -2.73 -4.23 -6.94
C HIS A 252 -1.70 -4.44 -8.06
N HIS A 253 -2.26 -4.63 -9.27
CA HIS A 253 -1.60 -4.59 -10.58
C HIS A 253 -0.64 -5.77 -10.90
N ASP A 254 -0.64 -6.85 -10.10
CA ASP A 254 0.37 -7.92 -10.13
C ASP A 254 1.85 -7.46 -9.98
N ARG A 255 2.12 -6.16 -9.81
CA ARG A 255 3.46 -5.54 -10.00
C ARG A 255 4.54 -6.18 -9.14
N TRP A 256 4.20 -6.51 -7.90
CA TRP A 256 5.14 -7.08 -6.95
C TRP A 256 5.29 -8.60 -7.17
N ARG A 257 4.18 -9.34 -7.34
CA ARG A 257 4.19 -10.80 -7.52
C ARG A 257 4.75 -11.27 -8.87
N LYS A 258 4.71 -10.43 -9.92
CA LYS A 258 5.36 -10.71 -11.22
C LYS A 258 6.82 -10.25 -11.31
N ASN A 259 7.40 -9.69 -10.24
CA ASN A 259 8.80 -9.26 -10.26
C ASN A 259 9.74 -10.50 -10.18
N PRO A 260 10.53 -10.82 -11.22
CA PRO A 260 11.28 -12.08 -11.24
C PRO A 260 12.33 -12.17 -10.13
N GLY A 261 12.44 -13.35 -9.49
CA GLY A 261 13.44 -13.63 -8.46
C GLY A 261 13.05 -13.27 -7.02
N TYR A 262 11.81 -12.81 -6.79
CA TYR A 262 11.31 -12.41 -5.47
C TYR A 262 10.23 -13.34 -4.87
N ALA A 263 9.89 -14.42 -5.57
CA ALA A 263 8.93 -15.43 -5.13
C ALA A 263 9.56 -16.82 -5.28
N ASP A 264 9.72 -17.53 -4.17
CA ASP A 264 10.12 -18.95 -4.15
C ASP A 264 8.87 -19.79 -3.81
N ASP A 265 8.54 -20.78 -4.64
CA ASP A 265 7.37 -21.66 -4.43
C ASP A 265 7.54 -22.54 -3.17
N LEU A 266 6.59 -22.46 -2.22
CA LEU A 266 6.55 -23.40 -1.08
C LEU A 266 6.15 -24.80 -1.54
N GLU A 267 6.47 -25.80 -0.72
CA GLU A 267 6.09 -27.21 -0.96
C GLU A 267 4.56 -27.42 -1.12
N ASP A 268 3.75 -26.57 -0.47
CA ASP A 268 2.29 -26.53 -0.58
C ASP A 268 1.77 -25.86 -1.88
N GLY A 269 2.65 -25.35 -2.76
CA GLY A 269 2.30 -24.75 -4.06
C GLY A 269 1.86 -23.28 -4.02
N GLN A 270 1.96 -22.59 -2.87
CA GLN A 270 1.88 -21.12 -2.80
C GLN A 270 3.30 -20.53 -2.72
N PRO A 271 3.67 -19.51 -3.50
CA PRO A 271 4.94 -18.84 -3.30
C PRO A 271 5.00 -18.11 -1.96
N TYR A 272 6.09 -18.33 -1.21
CA TYR A 272 6.49 -17.39 -0.18
C TYR A 272 7.17 -16.21 -0.87
N THR A 273 6.62 -15.04 -0.58
CA THR A 273 7.16 -13.77 -1.06
C THR A 273 7.66 -13.02 0.18
N PRO A 274 8.98 -12.95 0.43
CA PRO A 274 9.53 -12.10 1.48
C PRO A 274 8.97 -10.67 1.29
N PRO A 275 8.46 -9.99 2.34
CA PRO A 275 7.58 -8.85 2.17
C PRO A 275 8.20 -7.77 1.28
N LEU A 276 7.61 -7.61 0.10
CA LEU A 276 7.95 -6.58 -0.90
C LEU A 276 7.23 -5.26 -0.60
N ALA A 277 6.07 -5.37 0.05
CA ALA A 277 5.19 -4.29 0.43
C ALA A 277 4.53 -4.58 1.79
N ALA A 278 4.34 -3.53 2.57
CA ALA A 278 3.46 -3.53 3.73
C ALA A 278 2.40 -2.44 3.56
N HIS A 279 1.14 -2.80 3.78
CA HIS A 279 0.04 -1.86 3.79
C HIS A 279 0.02 -1.17 5.17
N VAL A 280 0.02 0.16 5.14
CA VAL A 280 -0.07 1.04 6.29
C VAL A 280 -1.44 1.71 6.24
N LEU A 281 -2.34 1.35 7.16
CA LEU A 281 -3.75 1.73 7.13
C LEU A 281 -4.15 2.44 8.42
N CYS A 282 -4.36 3.76 8.37
CA CYS A 282 -4.89 4.53 9.51
C CYS A 282 -6.41 4.64 9.42
N TYR A 283 -7.09 4.36 10.54
CA TYR A 283 -8.50 4.67 10.71
C TYR A 283 -8.70 6.04 11.36
N LEU A 284 -9.74 6.77 10.94
CA LEU A 284 -10.11 8.09 11.50
C LEU A 284 -11.45 8.04 12.27
N GLN A 285 -11.85 6.85 12.72
CA GLN A 285 -13.01 6.56 13.57
C GLN A 285 -12.85 5.16 14.16
N ASP A 286 -13.52 4.88 15.28
CA ASP A 286 -13.40 3.61 16.00
C ASP A 286 -14.12 2.45 15.31
N MET A 287 -13.49 1.27 15.30
CA MET A 287 -13.93 0.08 14.55
C MET A 287 -14.82 -0.91 15.33
N ASP A 288 -15.10 -0.66 16.62
CA ASP A 288 -16.06 -1.40 17.44
C ASP A 288 -17.50 -0.86 17.37
N GLY A 289 -17.69 0.33 16.77
CA GLY A 289 -19.00 0.84 16.37
C GLY A 289 -19.48 0.29 15.02
N PRO A 290 -20.56 0.85 14.44
CA PRO A 290 -21.07 0.46 13.11
C PRO A 290 -20.16 0.93 11.96
N GLY A 291 -18.94 1.41 12.24
CA GLY A 291 -18.04 2.04 11.27
C GLY A 291 -17.49 1.10 10.20
N GLY A 292 -17.58 -0.22 10.37
CA GLY A 292 -17.09 -1.20 9.39
C GLY A 292 -15.61 -1.55 9.58
N PRO A 293 -15.25 -2.51 10.46
CA PRO A 293 -13.87 -2.93 10.73
C PRO A 293 -13.16 -3.57 9.53
N LEU A 294 -11.83 -3.63 9.60
CA LEU A 294 -11.03 -4.57 8.80
C LEU A 294 -11.29 -6.01 9.30
N LEU A 295 -11.54 -6.92 8.37
CA LEU A 295 -11.44 -8.36 8.61
C LEU A 295 -10.06 -8.85 8.16
N ALA A 296 -9.39 -9.62 9.00
CA ALA A 296 -8.11 -10.24 8.69
C ALA A 296 -8.15 -11.74 8.97
N VAL A 297 -7.39 -12.53 8.21
CA VAL A 297 -7.12 -13.93 8.51
C VAL A 297 -5.67 -14.04 9.02
N PRO A 298 -5.45 -14.16 10.35
CA PRO A 298 -4.11 -14.18 10.90
C PRO A 298 -3.28 -15.36 10.38
N GLY A 299 -2.04 -15.10 9.97
CA GLY A 299 -1.12 -16.14 9.49
C GLY A 299 -1.30 -16.54 8.03
N SER A 300 -2.38 -16.13 7.36
CA SER A 300 -2.66 -16.46 5.94
C SER A 300 -1.55 -16.09 4.94
N HIS A 301 -0.71 -15.09 5.26
CA HIS A 301 0.48 -14.73 4.48
C HIS A 301 1.56 -15.84 4.39
N ARG A 302 1.55 -16.84 5.28
CA ARG A 302 2.51 -17.96 5.33
C ARG A 302 1.94 -19.31 4.88
N ASN A 303 0.64 -19.38 4.60
CA ASN A 303 -0.11 -20.63 4.46
C ASN A 303 -1.04 -20.59 3.25
N ALA A 304 -1.23 -21.73 2.59
CA ALA A 304 -2.19 -21.93 1.49
C ALA A 304 -3.67 -21.85 1.95
N PHE A 305 -4.10 -20.65 2.36
CA PHE A 305 -5.47 -20.35 2.81
C PHE A 305 -6.47 -20.18 1.63
N GLY A 306 -5.98 -20.16 0.39
CA GLY A 306 -6.77 -19.75 -0.77
C GLY A 306 -7.12 -18.25 -0.75
N ASP A 307 -8.18 -17.90 -1.50
CA ASP A 307 -8.55 -16.52 -1.82
C ASP A 307 -9.67 -15.94 -0.94
N ARG A 308 -10.35 -16.77 -0.16
CA ARG A 308 -11.38 -16.39 0.83
C ARG A 308 -11.61 -17.51 1.84
N PRO A 309 -12.06 -17.22 3.08
CA PRO A 309 -12.58 -18.24 3.98
C PRO A 309 -13.72 -19.03 3.34
N ASN A 310 -13.76 -20.34 3.57
CA ASN A 310 -14.77 -21.21 2.99
C ASN A 310 -15.32 -22.24 3.99
N GLY A 311 -16.41 -21.87 4.69
CA GLY A 311 -17.07 -22.71 5.67
C GLY A 311 -16.50 -22.57 7.09
N GLU A 312 -17.17 -23.22 8.05
CA GLU A 312 -17.08 -22.91 9.48
C GLU A 312 -15.64 -22.90 10.05
N GLU A 313 -14.78 -23.82 9.63
CA GLU A 313 -13.40 -23.91 10.12
C GLU A 313 -12.49 -22.76 9.65
N ASP A 314 -12.67 -22.27 8.42
CA ASP A 314 -11.95 -21.08 7.96
C ASP A 314 -12.58 -19.80 8.50
N GLU A 315 -13.91 -19.76 8.58
CA GLU A 315 -14.63 -18.67 9.19
C GLU A 315 -14.25 -18.49 10.66
N LYS A 316 -13.97 -19.56 11.42
CA LYS A 316 -13.41 -19.49 12.80
C LYS A 316 -12.06 -18.77 12.87
N LYS A 317 -11.25 -18.81 11.82
CA LYS A 317 -9.91 -18.19 11.78
C LYS A 317 -9.96 -16.68 11.50
N VAL A 318 -11.08 -16.14 11.01
CA VAL A 318 -11.26 -14.70 10.76
C VAL A 318 -11.23 -13.89 12.07
N VAL A 319 -10.53 -12.77 12.07
CA VAL A 319 -10.49 -11.80 13.17
C VAL A 319 -11.02 -10.45 12.70
N VAL A 320 -11.91 -9.88 13.50
CA VAL A 320 -12.30 -8.46 13.42
C VAL A 320 -11.18 -7.64 14.06
N VAL A 321 -10.59 -6.71 13.32
CA VAL A 321 -9.44 -5.92 13.80
C VAL A 321 -9.93 -4.73 14.63
N ASP A 322 -9.74 -4.80 15.94
CA ASP A 322 -9.97 -3.68 16.87
C ASP A 322 -8.92 -2.58 16.68
N ALA A 323 -9.23 -1.62 15.80
CA ALA A 323 -8.49 -0.38 15.64
C ALA A 323 -9.37 0.82 16.05
N LYS A 324 -8.76 1.82 16.70
CA LYS A 324 -9.40 3.06 17.11
C LYS A 324 -9.08 4.21 16.14
N ALA A 325 -9.75 5.33 16.30
CA ALA A 325 -9.43 6.55 15.59
C ALA A 325 -7.98 6.96 15.91
N GLY A 326 -7.14 7.13 14.89
CA GLY A 326 -5.71 7.44 15.04
C GLY A 326 -4.76 6.23 15.11
N ASP A 327 -5.29 5.01 15.21
CA ASP A 327 -4.49 3.79 15.12
C ASP A 327 -4.11 3.45 13.68
N VAL A 328 -2.94 2.84 13.53
CA VAL A 328 -2.45 2.31 12.26
C VAL A 328 -2.35 0.79 12.31
N VAL A 329 -3.05 0.11 11.40
CA VAL A 329 -2.81 -1.31 11.12
C VAL A 329 -1.68 -1.39 10.09
N PHE A 330 -0.60 -2.10 10.43
CA PHE A 330 0.53 -2.38 9.56
C PHE A 330 0.53 -3.87 9.21
N PHE A 331 0.33 -4.23 7.93
CA PHE A 331 0.11 -5.61 7.53
C PHE A 331 0.78 -6.04 6.21
N HIS A 332 0.98 -7.35 6.08
CA HIS A 332 1.67 -8.01 4.96
C HIS A 332 0.84 -7.95 3.69
N CYS A 333 1.46 -7.66 2.54
CA CYS A 333 0.76 -7.60 1.25
C CYS A 333 0.03 -8.91 0.89
N ASP A 334 0.55 -10.05 1.32
CA ASP A 334 -0.06 -11.38 1.17
C ASP A 334 -1.01 -11.80 2.30
N MET A 335 -1.30 -10.95 3.29
CA MET A 335 -2.32 -11.27 4.28
C MET A 335 -3.71 -11.22 3.63
N LEU A 336 -4.43 -12.34 3.72
CA LEU A 336 -5.82 -12.42 3.30
C LEU A 336 -6.70 -11.59 4.24
N HIS A 337 -7.37 -10.59 3.68
CA HIS A 337 -8.13 -9.60 4.42
C HIS A 337 -9.32 -9.08 3.60
N SER A 338 -10.22 -8.33 4.24
CA SER A 338 -11.29 -7.59 3.58
C SER A 338 -11.65 -6.35 4.38
N GLY A 339 -11.83 -5.21 3.73
CA GLY A 339 -12.67 -4.15 4.30
C GLY A 339 -14.11 -4.66 4.41
N SER A 340 -14.82 -4.31 5.48
CA SER A 340 -16.25 -4.60 5.59
C SER A 340 -17.13 -3.41 5.17
N ALA A 341 -18.46 -3.55 5.23
CA ALA A 341 -19.40 -2.47 4.96
C ALA A 341 -19.48 -1.45 6.12
N ASN A 342 -19.61 -0.17 5.78
CA ASN A 342 -19.93 0.87 6.75
C ASN A 342 -21.46 0.86 7.03
N ARG A 343 -21.85 0.70 8.29
CA ARG A 343 -23.24 0.78 8.78
C ARG A 343 -23.54 2.09 9.51
N ALA A 344 -22.57 2.98 9.70
CA ALA A 344 -22.82 4.27 10.34
C ALA A 344 -23.86 5.09 9.53
N GLN A 345 -24.88 5.62 10.21
CA GLN A 345 -26.03 6.28 9.57
C GLN A 345 -25.64 7.49 8.71
N ASP A 346 -24.80 8.38 9.25
CA ASP A 346 -24.40 9.65 8.61
C ASP A 346 -22.89 9.80 8.39
N ALA A 347 -22.06 9.05 9.10
CA ALA A 347 -20.60 9.23 9.12
C ALA A 347 -19.88 8.37 8.07
N TRP A 348 -19.02 9.00 7.29
CA TRP A 348 -18.09 8.29 6.40
C TRP A 348 -17.03 7.55 7.21
N ARG A 349 -16.82 6.27 6.90
CA ARG A 349 -15.60 5.54 7.28
C ARG A 349 -14.47 6.01 6.36
N TYR A 350 -13.63 6.90 6.86
CA TYR A 350 -12.38 7.26 6.19
C TYR A 350 -11.30 6.24 6.52
N MET A 351 -10.54 5.88 5.48
CA MET A 351 -9.34 5.06 5.56
C MET A 351 -8.22 5.84 4.87
N VAL A 352 -7.20 6.21 5.65
CA VAL A 352 -5.93 6.72 5.12
C VAL A 352 -5.06 5.51 4.83
N THR A 353 -4.62 5.37 3.58
CA THR A 353 -3.90 4.19 3.12
C THR A 353 -2.61 4.64 2.44
N SER A 354 -1.52 4.04 2.87
CA SER A 354 -0.23 4.12 2.20
C SER A 354 0.40 2.75 2.13
N PHE A 355 1.28 2.56 1.15
CA PHE A 355 2.10 1.37 1.05
C PHE A 355 3.56 1.79 1.22
N VAL A 356 4.25 1.11 2.13
CA VAL A 356 5.70 1.16 2.22
C VAL A 356 6.21 -0.10 1.52
N VAL A 357 7.18 0.06 0.62
CA VAL A 357 7.70 -1.02 -0.23
C VAL A 357 9.21 -1.03 -0.19
N ARG A 358 9.82 -2.12 -0.66
CA ARG A 358 11.28 -2.18 -0.85
C ARG A 358 11.76 -1.13 -1.86
N ALA A 359 12.87 -0.46 -1.54
CA ALA A 359 13.34 0.71 -2.28
C ALA A 359 13.92 0.33 -3.65
N GLY A 360 13.31 0.82 -4.72
CA GLY A 360 13.63 0.44 -6.10
C GLY A 360 12.51 -0.32 -6.82
N LEU A 361 11.49 -0.82 -6.10
CA LEU A 361 10.27 -1.33 -6.73
C LEU A 361 9.51 -0.18 -7.44
N PRO A 362 8.65 -0.47 -8.44
CA PRO A 362 7.79 0.55 -9.03
C PRO A 362 6.81 1.13 -8.00
N HIS A 363 6.97 2.41 -7.66
CA HIS A 363 6.00 3.16 -6.86
C HIS A 363 4.82 3.65 -7.72
N ARG A 364 3.77 4.14 -7.08
CA ARG A 364 2.63 4.85 -7.68
C ARG A 364 2.88 6.35 -7.69
N ASP A 365 2.97 6.99 -6.52
CA ASP A 365 2.95 8.46 -6.40
C ASP A 365 4.17 9.15 -7.03
N ASP A 366 3.92 10.29 -7.69
CA ASP A 366 4.97 11.17 -8.19
C ASP A 366 5.43 12.14 -7.08
N PHE A 367 6.40 11.67 -6.31
CA PHE A 367 7.10 12.46 -5.29
C PHE A 367 7.92 13.63 -5.88
N THR A 368 8.15 13.66 -7.20
CA THR A 368 9.04 14.65 -7.84
C THR A 368 8.35 15.96 -8.18
N GLU A 369 7.02 15.98 -8.37
CA GLU A 369 6.28 17.20 -8.74
C GLU A 369 5.58 17.91 -7.57
N ALA A 370 5.25 17.20 -6.49
CA ALA A 370 4.56 17.80 -5.33
C ALA A 370 5.44 18.85 -4.60
N PRO A 371 5.04 20.14 -4.53
CA PRO A 371 5.90 21.21 -3.97
C PRO A 371 6.30 20.99 -2.51
N LEU A 372 5.38 20.41 -1.74
CA LEU A 372 5.58 19.98 -0.35
C LEU A 372 6.69 18.93 -0.22
N VAL A 373 6.68 17.91 -1.10
CA VAL A 373 7.69 16.85 -1.11
C VAL A 373 9.05 17.41 -1.54
N ARG A 374 9.09 18.34 -2.51
CA ARG A 374 10.32 19.08 -2.84
C ARG A 374 10.91 19.83 -1.64
N THR A 375 10.07 20.41 -0.78
CA THR A 375 10.54 21.08 0.45
C THR A 375 11.07 20.08 1.49
N LEU A 376 10.40 18.93 1.64
CA LEU A 376 10.81 17.85 2.54
C LEU A 376 12.12 17.19 2.09
N ILE A 377 12.31 16.98 0.79
CA ILE A 377 13.58 16.52 0.19
C ILE A 377 14.69 17.52 0.49
N ALA A 378 14.48 18.82 0.26
CA ALA A 378 15.50 19.84 0.54
C ALA A 378 15.88 19.92 2.03
N GLU A 379 14.94 19.76 2.97
CA GLU A 379 15.26 19.67 4.40
C GLU A 379 16.04 18.37 4.71
N ALA A 380 15.71 17.26 4.05
CA ALA A 380 16.41 15.98 4.21
C ALA A 380 17.84 16.03 3.66
N GLU A 381 18.07 16.65 2.49
CA GLU A 381 19.40 16.89 1.93
C GLU A 381 20.26 17.73 2.89
N ALA A 382 19.73 18.86 3.37
CA ALA A 382 20.41 19.75 4.30
C ALA A 382 20.75 19.07 5.64
N ARG A 383 19.91 18.14 6.11
CA ARG A 383 20.11 17.34 7.32
C ARG A 383 20.91 16.05 7.08
N SER A 384 21.23 15.72 5.83
CA SER A 384 21.72 14.39 5.42
C SER A 384 20.83 13.22 5.88
N ASP A 385 19.51 13.43 5.96
CA ASP A 385 18.53 12.40 6.32
C ASP A 385 18.29 11.43 5.15
N ARG A 386 19.17 10.42 5.10
CA ARG A 386 19.14 9.37 4.08
C ARG A 386 17.86 8.53 4.12
N ARG A 387 17.14 8.46 5.25
CA ARG A 387 15.92 7.65 5.38
C ARG A 387 14.75 8.37 4.71
N VAL A 388 14.59 9.67 4.93
CA VAL A 388 13.58 10.50 4.24
C VAL A 388 13.85 10.57 2.73
N LEU A 389 15.12 10.68 2.32
CA LEU A 389 15.49 10.67 0.89
C LEU A 389 15.14 9.34 0.20
N ARG A 390 15.31 8.19 0.87
CA ARG A 390 14.82 6.90 0.36
C ARG A 390 13.28 6.86 0.31
N PHE A 391 12.61 7.37 1.34
CA PHE A 391 11.15 7.35 1.43
C PHE A 391 10.49 8.00 0.20
N PHE A 392 11.00 9.14 -0.24
CA PHE A 392 10.50 9.88 -1.41
C PHE A 392 11.22 9.54 -2.74
N ALA A 393 11.93 8.40 -2.81
CA ALA A 393 12.71 7.96 -3.98
C ALA A 393 13.75 8.98 -4.52
N ALA A 394 14.19 9.91 -3.68
CA ALA A 394 15.14 10.98 -4.01
C ALA A 394 16.61 10.62 -3.74
N ASP A 395 16.87 9.50 -3.05
CA ASP A 395 18.23 9.04 -2.78
C ASP A 395 18.95 8.57 -4.06
N SER A 396 19.97 9.32 -4.47
CA SER A 396 20.71 9.13 -5.74
C SER A 396 22.19 8.70 -5.56
N VAL A 397 22.67 8.55 -4.33
CA VAL A 397 24.09 8.24 -4.04
C VAL A 397 24.44 6.79 -4.43
N ASP A 398 25.68 6.56 -4.88
CA ASP A 398 26.23 5.27 -5.37
C ASP A 398 25.47 4.58 -6.53
N GLY A 399 24.50 5.28 -7.14
CA GLY A 399 23.58 4.72 -8.14
C GLY A 399 22.13 4.58 -7.66
N GLY A 400 21.79 5.11 -6.48
CA GLY A 400 20.48 5.02 -5.86
C GLY A 400 20.32 3.77 -4.99
N PRO A 401 19.15 3.61 -4.32
CA PRO A 401 18.91 2.49 -3.40
C PRO A 401 19.17 1.13 -4.06
N LEU A 402 18.61 0.91 -5.26
CA LEU A 402 18.65 -0.34 -6.04
C LEU A 402 19.99 -1.10 -5.97
N ARG A 403 21.14 -0.45 -6.24
CA ARG A 403 22.44 -1.16 -6.24
C ARG A 403 22.84 -1.66 -4.84
N ARG A 404 22.65 -0.83 -3.81
CA ARG A 404 22.92 -1.23 -2.42
C ARG A 404 21.90 -2.28 -1.95
N GLU A 405 20.68 -2.20 -2.48
CA GLU A 405 19.59 -3.14 -2.25
C GLU A 405 19.93 -4.53 -2.79
N GLU A 406 20.31 -4.65 -4.07
CA GLU A 406 20.77 -5.89 -4.72
C GLU A 406 21.92 -6.58 -3.95
N GLU A 407 22.92 -5.80 -3.50
CA GLU A 407 24.09 -6.32 -2.80
C GLU A 407 23.76 -6.82 -1.37
N GLN A 408 22.92 -6.09 -0.63
CA GLN A 408 22.50 -6.49 0.71
C GLN A 408 21.45 -7.60 0.69
N TRP A 409 20.52 -7.60 -0.28
CA TRP A 409 19.52 -8.66 -0.42
C TRP A 409 20.11 -10.00 -0.75
N ARG A 410 21.09 -10.07 -1.67
CA ARG A 410 21.79 -11.33 -1.95
C ARG A 410 22.34 -11.92 -0.64
N THR A 411 23.00 -11.10 0.17
CA THR A 411 23.54 -11.51 1.48
C THR A 411 22.46 -11.98 2.46
N ALA A 412 21.31 -11.29 2.52
CA ALA A 412 20.21 -11.65 3.41
C ALA A 412 19.45 -12.92 2.96
N ILE A 413 19.19 -13.06 1.65
CA ILE A 413 18.54 -14.23 1.04
C ILE A 413 19.45 -15.47 1.17
N ASP A 414 20.76 -15.32 0.95
CA ASP A 414 21.73 -16.41 1.14
C ASP A 414 21.79 -16.87 2.60
N ALA A 415 21.58 -15.96 3.56
CA ALA A 415 21.50 -16.28 4.99
C ALA A 415 20.15 -16.92 5.38
N GLU A 416 19.02 -16.45 4.84
CA GLU A 416 17.69 -17.05 5.07
C GLU A 416 17.62 -18.47 4.48
N ARG A 417 18.18 -18.69 3.29
CA ARG A 417 18.28 -20.03 2.67
C ARG A 417 19.15 -21.00 3.46
N GLN A 418 20.18 -20.53 4.17
CA GLN A 418 20.95 -21.35 5.13
C GLN A 418 20.14 -21.77 6.35
N LEU A 419 19.13 -20.99 6.77
CA LEU A 419 18.21 -21.34 7.87
C LEU A 419 17.07 -22.26 7.42
N LEU A 420 16.81 -22.36 6.12
CA LEU A 420 15.80 -23.23 5.51
C LEU A 420 16.40 -24.55 4.97
N THR A 421 17.71 -24.77 5.14
CA THR A 421 18.37 -26.03 4.77
C THR A 421 18.36 -27.01 5.97
N PRO A 422 17.95 -28.29 5.80
CA PRO A 422 17.86 -29.28 6.89
C PRO A 422 19.19 -29.68 7.55
#